data_AF-R9MTM4-F1
#
_entry.id   AF-R9MTM4-F1
#
_cell.length_a   1.000
_cell.length_b   1.000
_cell.length_c   1.000
_cell.angle_alpha   90.00
_cell.angle_beta   90.00
_cell.angle_gamma   90.00
#
_symmetry.space_group_name_H-M   'P 1'
#
loop_
_entity.id
_entity.type
_entity.pdbx_description
1 polymer ?
#
loop_
_entity_poly.entity_id
_entity_poly.type
_entity_poly.pdbx_seq_one_letter_code
_entity_poly.pdbx_strand_id
1 'polypeptide(L)'
;MEKKFISIVIYLHNAAAYLKFFLDTVLPVYEKNFEQFELVCVDDACSDGTVETLKSYVEAKQIKAMVSVVHMGFFHGLEGAMNAGRDIAIGDFVYEFDDIFVDYEPEVIMEVYHKLIEGNDIVAASSKGKLRLTSRVFYSLYNRTSRGKGKIGPETFRIVSRRAINRIKSMGQYIPYRKAVYMNCGLNTSTICYNSKDVNVRIKNKTVASERTTLALDSFIYFTNALERISAIMCGIFLFLTMGMGIYIAFDIFNGTNTVEGWLSTMSFLAFGFFGVFALLTIILKYLSVLLNLIFRQQRYLVSDIEKVVKN
;
A
#
# COMPACT_ATOMS: atom_id res chain seq x y z
N MET A 1 22.27 -7.37 24.98
CA MET A 1 21.67 -6.55 23.90
C MET A 1 22.15 -7.10 22.58
N GLU A 2 21.29 -7.05 21.57
CA GLU A 2 21.59 -7.44 20.20
C GLU A 2 22.55 -6.43 19.57
N LYS A 3 23.57 -6.92 18.87
CA LYS A 3 24.59 -6.09 18.19
C LYS A 3 24.14 -5.55 16.84
N LYS A 4 22.99 -6.02 16.34
CA LYS A 4 22.45 -5.65 15.04
C LYS A 4 21.89 -4.23 15.12
N PHE A 5 22.25 -3.41 14.14
CA PHE A 5 21.80 -2.02 14.11
C PHE A 5 20.40 -1.94 13.51
N ILE A 6 19.46 -1.32 14.22
CA ILE A 6 18.06 -1.26 13.81
C ILE A 6 17.69 0.17 13.39
N SER A 7 17.07 0.31 12.22
CA SER A 7 16.38 1.56 11.85
C SER A 7 14.89 1.42 12.06
N ILE A 8 14.29 2.37 12.77
CA ILE A 8 12.85 2.46 12.96
C ILE A 8 12.34 3.56 12.04
N VAL A 9 11.65 3.22 10.96
CA VAL A 9 11.06 4.19 10.03
C VAL A 9 9.57 4.31 10.34
N ILE A 10 9.13 5.53 10.66
CA ILE A 10 7.73 5.82 10.97
C ILE A 10 7.15 6.87 10.01
N TYR A 11 5.95 6.61 9.52
CA TYR A 11 5.18 7.57 8.71
C TYR A 11 4.37 8.51 9.60
N LEU A 12 4.47 9.82 9.34
CA LEU A 12 3.72 10.86 10.06
C LEU A 12 2.92 11.71 9.06
N HIS A 13 1.61 11.76 9.27
CA HIS A 13 0.72 12.73 8.64
C HIS A 13 -0.48 13.02 9.54
N ASN A 14 -0.43 14.16 10.23
CA ASN A 14 -1.43 14.62 11.19
C ASN A 14 -1.78 13.56 12.25
N ALA A 15 -0.79 13.20 13.06
CA ALA A 15 -0.86 12.12 14.03
C ALA A 15 -0.43 12.54 15.45
N ALA A 16 -0.47 13.85 15.76
CA ALA A 16 0.00 14.39 17.03
C ALA A 16 -0.66 13.72 18.25
N ALA A 17 -1.94 13.38 18.14
CA ALA A 17 -2.73 12.74 19.20
C ALA A 17 -2.20 11.37 19.64
N TYR A 18 -1.51 10.62 18.76
CA TYR A 18 -1.03 9.26 19.03
C TYR A 18 0.48 9.17 19.21
N LEU A 19 1.22 10.16 18.73
CA LEU A 19 2.68 10.10 18.64
C LEU A 19 3.34 9.81 19.98
N LYS A 20 2.95 10.53 21.04
CA LYS A 20 3.53 10.32 22.37
C LYS A 20 3.31 8.90 22.88
N PHE A 21 2.07 8.39 22.76
CA PHE A 21 1.73 7.04 23.20
C PHE A 21 2.50 5.98 22.41
N PHE A 22 2.63 6.16 21.09
CA PHE A 22 3.44 5.28 20.25
C PHE A 22 4.90 5.24 20.73
N LEU A 23 5.54 6.39 20.88
CA LEU A 23 6.95 6.47 21.28
C LEU A 23 7.18 5.88 22.68
N ASP A 24 6.33 6.21 23.66
CA ASP A 24 6.40 5.67 25.02
C ASP A 24 6.19 4.15 25.07
N THR A 25 5.49 3.57 24.09
CA THR A 25 5.25 2.12 24.01
C THR A 25 6.36 1.38 23.26
N VAL A 26 6.85 1.98 22.19
CA VAL A 26 7.70 1.31 21.19
C VAL A 26 9.18 1.48 21.52
N LEU A 27 9.63 2.69 21.89
CA LEU A 27 11.06 2.97 22.12
C LEU A 27 11.67 2.16 23.28
N PRO A 28 11.00 1.96 24.43
CA PRO A 28 11.58 1.18 25.53
C PRO A 28 11.94 -0.26 25.13
N VAL A 29 11.21 -0.83 24.15
CA VAL A 29 11.53 -2.17 23.61
C VAL A 29 12.89 -2.13 22.92
N TYR A 30 13.19 -1.09 22.14
CA TYR A 30 14.47 -1.00 21.45
C TYR A 30 15.62 -0.69 22.38
N GLU A 31 15.42 0.26 23.31
CA GLU A 31 16.44 0.63 24.31
C GLU A 31 16.85 -0.53 25.21
N LYS A 32 15.93 -1.47 25.49
CA LYS A 32 16.22 -2.66 26.31
C LYS A 32 16.94 -3.75 25.53
N ASN A 33 16.62 -3.92 24.25
CA ASN A 33 17.02 -5.10 23.48
C ASN A 33 18.20 -4.87 22.54
N PHE A 34 18.44 -3.66 22.03
CA PHE A 34 19.48 -3.38 21.02
C PHE A 34 20.54 -2.41 21.55
N GLU A 35 21.80 -2.64 21.19
CA GLU A 35 22.92 -1.76 21.57
C GLU A 35 22.83 -0.40 20.88
N GLN A 36 22.40 -0.40 19.62
CA GLN A 36 22.27 0.79 18.79
C GLN A 36 21.00 0.69 17.94
N PHE A 37 20.28 1.80 17.83
CA PHE A 37 19.18 1.96 16.90
C PHE A 37 19.03 3.43 16.52
N GLU A 38 18.32 3.67 15.43
CA GLU A 38 17.95 5.01 14.98
C GLU A 38 16.44 5.09 14.76
N LEU A 39 15.91 6.31 14.86
CA LEU A 39 14.52 6.64 14.57
C LEU A 39 14.49 7.61 13.39
N VAL A 40 13.85 7.20 12.30
CA VAL A 40 13.62 7.99 11.09
C VAL A 40 12.13 8.31 11.00
N CYS A 41 11.78 9.55 11.31
CA CYS A 41 10.43 10.06 11.24
C CYS A 41 10.22 10.75 9.89
N VAL A 42 9.28 10.28 9.08
CA VAL A 42 8.97 10.94 7.80
C VAL A 42 7.73 11.80 7.97
N ASP A 43 7.94 13.11 7.91
CA ASP A 43 6.89 14.13 7.94
C ASP A 43 6.35 14.37 6.53
N ASP A 44 5.17 13.80 6.25
CA ASP A 44 4.48 13.96 4.97
C ASP A 44 3.55 15.17 4.97
N ALA A 45 4.11 16.36 5.15
CA ALA A 45 3.41 17.65 5.23
C ALA A 45 2.36 17.70 6.35
N CYS A 46 2.77 17.43 7.60
CA CYS A 46 1.93 17.62 8.78
C CYS A 46 1.58 19.09 9.01
N SER A 47 0.37 19.34 9.53
CA SER A 47 -0.14 20.68 9.85
C SER A 47 -0.79 20.78 11.24
N ASP A 48 -0.79 19.69 12.02
CA ASP A 48 -1.50 19.56 13.30
C ASP A 48 -0.59 19.66 14.55
N GLY A 49 0.67 20.07 14.39
CA GLY A 49 1.63 20.09 15.50
C GLY A 49 2.39 18.77 15.72
N THR A 50 2.28 17.79 14.81
CA THR A 50 2.95 16.47 14.96
C THR A 50 4.48 16.61 15.10
N VAL A 51 5.11 17.46 14.30
CA VAL A 51 6.57 17.65 14.31
C VAL A 51 7.03 18.30 15.60
N GLU A 52 6.33 19.33 16.07
CA GLU A 52 6.60 20.03 17.33
C GLU A 52 6.46 19.08 18.53
N THR A 53 5.44 18.21 18.48
CA THR A 53 5.24 17.15 19.48
C THR A 53 6.42 16.17 19.49
N LEU A 54 6.92 15.77 18.31
CA LEU A 54 8.09 14.90 18.19
C LEU A 54 9.33 15.56 18.82
N LYS A 55 9.63 16.81 18.44
CA LYS A 55 10.79 17.54 18.95
C LYS A 55 10.73 17.70 20.47
N SER A 56 9.58 18.13 20.98
CA SER A 56 9.34 18.27 22.42
C SER A 56 9.51 16.95 23.18
N TYR A 57 9.09 15.83 22.58
CA TYR A 57 9.27 14.51 23.16
C TYR A 57 10.75 14.10 23.23
N VAL A 58 11.51 14.30 22.14
CA VAL A 58 12.94 13.96 22.08
C VAL A 58 13.73 14.77 23.10
N GLU A 59 13.46 16.07 23.22
CA GLU A 59 14.10 16.96 24.19
C GLU A 59 13.81 16.53 25.64
N ALA A 60 12.54 16.24 25.97
CA ALA A 60 12.13 15.89 27.32
C ALA A 60 12.63 14.51 27.79
N LYS A 61 12.67 13.51 26.90
CA LYS A 61 12.97 12.12 27.25
C LYS A 61 14.44 11.72 27.11
N GLN A 62 15.26 12.56 26.47
CA GLN A 62 16.68 12.29 26.22
C GLN A 62 16.93 10.89 25.64
N ILE A 63 16.21 10.58 24.55
CA ILE A 63 16.25 9.28 23.89
C ILE A 63 17.69 8.94 23.49
N LYS A 64 18.14 7.71 23.75
CA LYS A 64 19.52 7.26 23.46
C LYS A 64 19.81 7.00 21.98
N ALA A 65 18.90 7.35 21.08
CA ALA A 65 18.98 7.06 19.66
C ALA A 65 19.15 8.33 18.82
N MET A 66 19.74 8.16 17.63
CA MET A 66 19.74 9.22 16.62
C MET A 66 18.33 9.37 16.06
N VAL A 67 17.76 10.57 16.16
CA VAL A 67 16.44 10.89 15.61
C VAL A 67 16.62 11.79 14.39
N SER A 68 16.15 11.33 13.24
CA SER A 68 16.14 12.09 11.99
C SER A 68 14.70 12.34 11.55
N VAL A 69 14.39 13.57 11.17
CA VAL A 69 13.10 13.96 10.60
C VAL A 69 13.31 14.27 9.12
N VAL A 70 12.59 13.55 8.27
CA VAL A 70 12.60 13.74 6.82
C VAL A 70 11.37 14.54 6.45
N HIS A 71 11.54 15.80 6.10
CA HIS A 71 10.46 16.67 5.69
C HIS A 71 10.18 16.49 4.20
N MET A 72 8.97 16.07 3.86
CA MET A 72 8.54 15.96 2.47
C MET A 72 8.18 17.35 1.93
N GLY A 73 8.49 17.63 0.67
CA GLY A 73 8.24 18.96 0.07
C GLY A 73 6.77 19.31 -0.09
N PHE A 74 5.89 18.31 -0.10
CA PHE A 74 4.43 18.40 -0.05
C PHE A 74 3.88 17.02 0.32
N PHE A 75 2.56 16.87 0.37
CA PHE A 75 1.93 15.57 0.63
C PHE A 75 2.17 14.57 -0.52
N HIS A 76 3.03 13.58 -0.28
CA HIS A 76 3.37 12.51 -1.23
C HIS A 76 2.58 11.23 -1.01
N GLY A 77 2.04 11.05 0.20
CA GLY A 77 1.33 9.85 0.60
C GLY A 77 2.23 8.76 1.17
N LEU A 78 1.61 7.72 1.73
CA LEU A 78 2.27 6.71 2.55
C LEU A 78 3.46 6.03 1.85
N GLU A 79 3.26 5.52 0.64
CA GLU A 79 4.29 4.73 -0.05
C GLU A 79 5.49 5.60 -0.46
N GLY A 80 5.24 6.85 -0.89
CA GLY A 80 6.28 7.82 -1.24
C GLY A 80 7.11 8.23 -0.02
N ALA A 81 6.44 8.60 1.07
CA ALA A 81 7.09 8.97 2.33
C ALA A 81 7.89 7.80 2.93
N MET A 82 7.32 6.60 2.98
CA MET A 82 8.05 5.43 3.51
C MET A 82 9.25 5.03 2.66
N ASN A 83 9.18 5.24 1.33
CA ASN A 83 10.35 5.08 0.47
C ASN A 83 11.46 6.07 0.82
N ALA A 84 11.12 7.32 1.14
CA ALA A 84 12.08 8.34 1.59
C ALA A 84 12.77 7.95 2.89
N GLY A 85 11.99 7.53 3.90
CA GLY A 85 12.54 7.08 5.18
C GLY A 85 13.44 5.85 5.03
N ARG A 86 13.03 4.86 4.20
CA ARG A 86 13.81 3.65 3.96
C ARG A 86 15.13 3.94 3.22
N ASP A 87 15.14 4.90 2.30
CA ASP A 87 16.34 5.25 1.55
C ASP A 87 17.41 5.95 2.42
N ILE A 88 16.99 6.60 3.52
CA ILE A 88 17.90 7.25 4.49
C ILE A 88 18.29 6.30 5.63
N ALA A 89 17.44 5.32 5.96
CA ALA A 89 17.71 4.33 7.00
C ALA A 89 18.99 3.52 6.72
N ILE A 90 19.86 3.38 7.72
CA ILE A 90 21.21 2.76 7.60
C ILE A 90 21.39 1.44 8.37
N GLY A 91 20.40 0.99 9.14
CA GLY A 91 20.42 -0.25 9.94
C GLY A 91 20.56 -1.56 9.15
N ASP A 92 20.99 -2.63 9.81
CA ASP A 92 20.98 -3.98 9.25
C ASP A 92 19.55 -4.46 8.95
N PHE A 93 18.62 -4.07 9.81
CA PHE A 93 17.20 -4.32 9.68
C PHE A 93 16.41 -3.01 9.82
N VAL A 94 15.33 -2.91 9.07
CA VAL A 94 14.47 -1.72 9.06
C VAL A 94 13.07 -2.13 9.49
N TYR A 95 12.61 -1.58 10.61
CA TYR A 95 11.20 -1.61 10.96
C TYR A 95 10.47 -0.52 10.18
N GLU A 96 9.37 -0.91 9.55
CA GLU A 96 8.50 0.00 8.82
C GLU A 96 7.14 0.06 9.52
N PHE A 97 6.84 1.22 10.09
CA PHE A 97 5.55 1.53 10.70
C PHE A 97 4.73 2.42 9.78
N ASP A 98 3.76 1.81 9.10
CA ASP A 98 2.86 2.49 8.14
C ASP A 98 1.81 3.38 8.85
N ASP A 99 1.62 3.17 10.16
CA ASP A 99 0.73 3.92 11.04
C ASP A 99 1.32 3.84 12.45
N ILE A 100 1.18 4.92 13.23
CA ILE A 100 1.64 5.00 14.62
C ILE A 100 0.55 4.62 15.63
N PHE A 101 -0.63 4.19 15.18
CA PHE A 101 -1.61 3.59 16.06
C PHE A 101 -1.12 2.23 16.57
N VAL A 102 -0.92 2.12 17.89
CA VAL A 102 -0.50 0.88 18.55
C VAL A 102 -1.72 0.12 19.05
N ASP A 103 -1.94 -1.07 18.48
CA ASP A 103 -3.00 -2.00 18.91
C ASP A 103 -2.45 -3.38 19.31
N TYR A 104 -1.13 -3.50 19.43
CA TYR A 104 -0.37 -4.71 19.77
C TYR A 104 0.33 -4.56 21.11
N GLU A 105 0.75 -5.69 21.69
CA GLU A 105 1.65 -5.68 22.85
C GLU A 105 3.09 -5.36 22.41
N PRO A 106 3.87 -4.61 23.21
CA PRO A 106 5.27 -4.29 22.88
C PRO A 106 6.13 -5.52 22.56
N GLU A 107 5.82 -6.66 23.17
CA GLU A 107 6.50 -7.95 22.99
C GLU A 107 6.46 -8.43 21.53
N VAL A 108 5.39 -8.11 20.80
CA VAL A 108 5.22 -8.49 19.38
C VAL A 108 6.35 -7.92 18.52
N ILE A 109 6.93 -6.77 18.88
CA ILE A 109 8.07 -6.18 18.17
C ILE A 109 9.25 -7.16 18.18
N MET A 110 9.57 -7.74 19.34
CA MET A 110 10.67 -8.70 19.47
C MET A 110 10.34 -10.06 18.86
N GLU A 111 9.09 -10.52 18.93
CA GLU A 111 8.68 -11.76 18.25
C GLU A 111 8.96 -11.69 16.74
N VAL A 112 8.67 -10.55 16.13
CA VAL A 112 8.93 -10.29 14.70
C VAL A 112 10.44 -10.29 14.41
N TYR A 113 11.26 -9.68 15.28
CA TYR A 113 12.73 -9.76 15.18
C TYR A 113 13.24 -11.21 15.25
N HIS A 114 12.80 -11.97 16.25
CA HIS A 114 13.23 -13.36 16.44
C HIS A 114 12.88 -14.22 15.22
N LYS A 115 11.69 -14.03 14.66
CA LYS A 115 11.30 -14.72 13.44
C LYS A 115 12.12 -14.31 12.23
N LEU A 116 12.58 -13.06 12.18
CA LEU A 116 13.45 -12.60 11.10
C LEU A 116 14.81 -13.31 11.17
N ILE A 117 15.43 -13.38 12.35
CA ILE A 117 16.75 -14.00 12.51
C ILE A 117 16.74 -15.53 12.30
N GLU A 118 15.58 -16.20 12.33
CA GLU A 118 15.41 -17.61 11.91
C GLU A 118 15.68 -17.86 10.42
N GLY A 119 15.96 -16.81 9.62
CA GLY A 119 16.28 -16.93 8.20
C GLY A 119 15.19 -16.38 7.26
N ASN A 120 14.27 -15.58 7.80
CA ASN A 120 13.31 -14.81 7.01
C ASN A 120 13.93 -13.44 6.65
N ASP A 121 13.59 -12.89 5.50
CA ASP A 121 14.04 -11.55 5.12
C ASP A 121 13.01 -10.47 5.43
N ILE A 122 11.73 -10.85 5.44
CA ILE A 122 10.61 -9.95 5.65
C ILE A 122 9.67 -10.63 6.64
N VAL A 123 9.43 -9.98 7.76
CA VAL A 123 8.46 -10.47 8.74
C VAL A 123 7.46 -9.37 9.05
N ALA A 124 6.18 -9.66 8.86
CA ALA A 124 5.10 -8.73 9.16
C ALA A 124 4.34 -9.14 10.43
N ALA A 125 3.85 -8.15 11.17
CA ALA A 125 2.87 -8.35 12.23
C ALA A 125 1.47 -8.02 11.70
N SER A 126 0.50 -8.89 11.96
CA SER A 126 -0.87 -8.76 11.50
C SER A 126 -1.86 -8.97 12.64
N SER A 127 -2.85 -8.07 12.72
CA SER A 127 -3.96 -8.24 13.64
C SER A 127 -4.96 -9.28 13.12
N LYS A 128 -5.39 -10.20 13.99
CA LYS A 128 -6.50 -11.15 13.71
C LYS A 128 -7.88 -10.47 13.65
N GLY A 129 -7.95 -9.15 13.84
CA GLY A 129 -9.19 -8.39 13.89
C GLY A 129 -10.03 -8.42 12.60
N LYS A 130 -11.27 -7.91 12.69
CA LYS A 130 -12.20 -7.85 11.55
C LYS A 130 -11.68 -6.91 10.46
N LEU A 131 -11.26 -7.50 9.34
CA LEU A 131 -10.97 -6.81 8.08
C LEU A 131 -12.23 -6.15 7.52
N ARG A 132 -12.11 -4.90 7.06
CA ARG A 132 -13.15 -4.23 6.26
C ARG A 132 -13.48 -5.05 5.01
N LEU A 133 -14.74 -5.00 4.59
CA LEU A 133 -15.21 -5.72 3.40
C LEU A 133 -14.41 -5.33 2.15
N THR A 134 -14.16 -4.04 1.96
CA THR A 134 -13.36 -3.52 0.83
C THR A 134 -11.95 -4.10 0.80
N SER A 135 -11.26 -4.11 1.94
CA SER A 135 -9.93 -4.73 2.07
C SER A 135 -9.97 -6.24 1.83
N ARG A 136 -11.02 -6.92 2.31
CA ARG A 136 -11.18 -8.37 2.09
C ARG A 136 -11.36 -8.70 0.61
N VAL A 137 -12.18 -7.92 -0.10
CA VAL A 137 -12.37 -8.07 -1.55
C VAL A 137 -11.07 -7.80 -2.28
N PHE A 138 -10.36 -6.71 -1.93
CA PHE A 138 -9.07 -6.38 -2.52
C PHE A 138 -8.04 -7.49 -2.35
N TYR A 139 -7.81 -7.96 -1.12
CA TYR A 139 -6.84 -9.03 -0.85
C TYR A 139 -7.26 -10.34 -1.51
N SER A 140 -8.55 -10.68 -1.50
CA SER A 140 -9.06 -11.88 -2.18
C SER A 140 -8.80 -11.83 -3.69
N LEU A 141 -9.10 -10.69 -4.32
CA LEU A 141 -8.95 -10.52 -5.76
C LEU A 141 -7.47 -10.54 -6.15
N TYR A 142 -6.62 -9.79 -5.44
CA TYR A 142 -5.17 -9.81 -5.68
C TYR A 142 -4.58 -11.20 -5.49
N ASN A 143 -4.89 -11.89 -4.39
CA ASN A 143 -4.32 -13.21 -4.10
C ASN A 143 -4.80 -14.29 -5.09
N ARG A 144 -5.93 -14.08 -5.77
CA ARG A 144 -6.44 -14.97 -6.83
C ARG A 144 -5.80 -14.69 -8.19
N THR A 145 -5.42 -13.45 -8.47
CA THR A 145 -4.89 -13.03 -9.78
C THR A 145 -3.37 -12.87 -9.80
N SER A 146 -2.72 -12.79 -8.64
CA SER A 146 -1.27 -12.63 -8.54
C SER A 146 -0.54 -13.88 -9.02
N ARG A 147 0.56 -13.67 -9.76
CA ARG A 147 1.45 -14.74 -10.25
C ARG A 147 2.46 -15.18 -9.18
N GLY A 148 2.61 -14.44 -8.09
CA GLY A 148 3.55 -14.72 -7.01
C GLY A 148 3.10 -15.86 -6.09
N LYS A 149 4.07 -16.48 -5.41
CA LYS A 149 3.78 -17.49 -4.37
C LYS A 149 3.26 -16.87 -3.06
N GLY A 150 3.53 -15.58 -2.85
CA GLY A 150 3.19 -14.86 -1.62
C GLY A 150 1.77 -14.32 -1.61
N LYS A 151 1.02 -14.56 -0.53
CA LYS A 151 -0.28 -13.94 -0.27
C LYS A 151 -0.09 -12.61 0.45
N ILE A 152 -0.74 -11.55 -0.03
CA ILE A 152 -0.80 -10.28 0.70
C ILE A 152 -1.94 -10.30 1.73
N GLY A 153 -1.77 -9.54 2.81
CA GLY A 153 -2.75 -9.41 3.88
C GLY A 153 -2.71 -8.06 4.59
N PRO A 154 -3.59 -7.86 5.60
CA PRO A 154 -3.42 -6.75 6.52
C PRO A 154 -2.10 -6.92 7.27
N GLU A 155 -1.41 -5.82 7.49
CA GLU A 155 -0.17 -5.76 8.24
C GLU A 155 -0.21 -4.44 8.99
N THR A 156 0.20 -4.46 10.24
CA THR A 156 0.26 -3.28 11.12
C THR A 156 1.63 -2.63 11.01
N PHE A 157 2.67 -3.45 11.14
CA PHE A 157 4.05 -3.07 10.90
C PHE A 157 4.83 -4.28 10.40
N ARG A 158 6.07 -4.06 9.98
CA ARG A 158 6.97 -5.13 9.51
C ARG A 158 8.41 -4.79 9.81
N ILE A 159 9.26 -5.81 9.74
CA ILE A 159 10.72 -5.69 9.72
C ILE A 159 11.25 -6.28 8.41
N VAL A 160 12.22 -5.59 7.81
CA VAL A 160 12.79 -5.93 6.51
C VAL A 160 14.31 -5.96 6.62
N SER A 161 14.93 -7.00 6.06
CA SER A 161 16.39 -7.10 5.97
C SER A 161 16.97 -6.14 4.95
N ARG A 162 18.20 -5.65 5.20
CA ARG A 162 18.94 -4.84 4.22
C ARG A 162 19.07 -5.55 2.86
N ARG A 163 19.18 -6.89 2.88
CA ARG A 163 19.18 -7.73 1.67
C ARG A 163 17.87 -7.59 0.89
N ALA A 164 16.71 -7.65 1.56
CA ALA A 164 15.42 -7.44 0.92
C ALA A 164 15.28 -6.04 0.35
N ILE A 165 15.63 -5.00 1.11
CA ILE A 165 15.58 -3.60 0.67
C ILE A 165 16.38 -3.41 -0.63
N ASN A 166 17.62 -3.91 -0.66
CA ASN A 166 18.48 -3.81 -1.84
C ASN A 166 17.92 -4.58 -3.04
N ARG A 167 17.33 -5.76 -2.82
CA ARG A 167 16.66 -6.53 -3.88
C ARG A 167 15.47 -5.78 -4.45
N ILE A 168 14.62 -5.24 -3.60
CA ILE A 168 13.44 -4.48 -4.02
C ILE A 168 13.87 -3.25 -4.84
N LYS A 169 14.91 -2.54 -4.41
CA LYS A 169 15.50 -1.42 -5.16
C LYS A 169 16.00 -1.83 -6.55
N SER A 170 16.45 -3.08 -6.73
CA SER A 170 16.86 -3.61 -8.03
C SER A 170 15.70 -4.05 -8.94
N MET A 171 14.52 -4.34 -8.39
CA MET A 171 13.34 -4.76 -9.16
C MET A 171 12.65 -3.60 -9.87
N GLY A 172 12.78 -2.39 -9.36
CA GLY A 172 12.20 -1.19 -9.94
C GLY A 172 12.47 0.05 -9.13
N GLN A 173 12.56 1.19 -9.81
CA GLN A 173 12.80 2.50 -9.19
C GLN A 173 11.57 3.03 -8.45
N TYR A 174 10.37 2.68 -8.92
CA TYR A 174 9.09 3.09 -8.35
C TYR A 174 8.37 1.89 -7.75
N ILE A 175 8.01 2.00 -6.48
CA ILE A 175 7.27 0.97 -5.72
C ILE A 175 5.85 1.49 -5.52
N PRO A 176 4.88 1.11 -6.37
CA PRO A 176 3.50 1.58 -6.24
C PRO A 176 2.84 1.06 -4.95
N TYR A 177 3.22 -0.14 -4.52
CA TYR A 177 2.71 -0.77 -3.29
C TYR A 177 3.71 -1.76 -2.71
N ARG A 178 4.33 -1.40 -1.58
CA ARG A 178 5.38 -2.21 -0.95
C ARG A 178 4.93 -3.63 -0.62
N LYS A 179 3.70 -3.84 -0.13
CA LYS A 179 3.20 -5.19 0.22
C LYS A 179 3.26 -6.16 -0.95
N ALA A 180 2.80 -5.71 -2.13
CA ALA A 180 2.86 -6.53 -3.34
C ALA A 180 4.30 -6.82 -3.77
N VAL A 181 5.17 -5.81 -3.75
CA VAL A 181 6.58 -6.00 -4.14
C VAL A 181 7.32 -6.93 -3.18
N TYR A 182 7.05 -6.82 -1.87
CA TYR A 182 7.71 -7.61 -0.84
C TYR A 182 7.32 -9.09 -0.97
N MET A 183 6.05 -9.39 -1.20
CA MET A 183 5.60 -10.78 -1.43
C MET A 183 6.08 -11.36 -2.78
N ASN A 184 6.45 -10.51 -3.74
CA ASN A 184 6.94 -10.91 -5.06
C ASN A 184 8.47 -10.83 -5.21
N CYS A 185 9.22 -10.47 -4.16
CA CYS A 185 10.69 -10.32 -4.25
C CYS A 185 11.45 -11.66 -4.22
N GLY A 186 10.74 -12.79 -4.05
CA GLY A 186 11.31 -14.13 -4.06
C GLY A 186 12.20 -14.46 -2.87
N LEU A 187 12.12 -13.68 -1.79
CA LEU A 187 12.79 -13.94 -0.51
C LEU A 187 11.85 -14.62 0.49
N ASN A 188 12.40 -15.12 1.59
CA ASN A 188 11.62 -15.76 2.64
C ASN A 188 10.81 -14.71 3.41
N THR A 189 9.51 -14.91 3.47
CA THR A 189 8.57 -14.01 4.14
C THR A 189 7.74 -14.76 5.17
N SER A 190 7.53 -14.18 6.35
CA SER A 190 6.66 -14.74 7.39
C SER A 190 5.70 -13.67 7.93
N THR A 191 4.58 -14.10 8.50
CA THR A 191 3.62 -13.21 9.15
C THR A 191 3.27 -13.75 10.53
N ILE A 192 3.41 -12.92 11.55
CA ILE A 192 2.98 -13.20 12.92
C ILE A 192 1.61 -12.59 13.13
N CYS A 193 0.69 -13.37 13.70
CA CYS A 193 -0.68 -12.94 13.92
C CYS A 193 -0.96 -12.72 15.42
N TYR A 194 -1.29 -11.49 15.81
CA TYR A 194 -1.59 -11.12 17.20
C TYR A 194 -3.06 -10.75 17.40
N ASN A 195 -3.49 -10.70 18.66
CA ASN A 195 -4.83 -10.25 19.05
C ASN A 195 -4.80 -8.75 19.35
N SER A 196 -5.65 -7.97 18.67
CA SER A 196 -5.72 -6.52 18.84
C SER A 196 -6.31 -6.16 20.20
N LYS A 197 -5.67 -5.22 20.92
CA LYS A 197 -6.11 -4.76 22.24
C LYS A 197 -7.32 -3.83 22.19
N ASP A 198 -7.43 -2.98 21.17
CA ASP A 198 -8.53 -2.01 21.11
C ASP A 198 -8.84 -1.53 19.68
N VAL A 199 -9.96 -2.02 19.12
CA VAL A 199 -10.37 -1.72 17.73
C VAL A 199 -11.08 -0.35 17.62
N ASN A 200 -11.55 0.20 18.75
CA ASN A 200 -12.53 1.29 18.75
C ASN A 200 -11.95 2.70 18.93
N VAL A 201 -10.66 2.86 19.27
CA VAL A 201 -10.04 4.15 19.62
C VAL A 201 -9.38 4.86 18.41
N ARG A 202 -9.43 4.26 17.22
CA ARG A 202 -8.72 4.78 16.04
C ARG A 202 -9.44 5.98 15.40
N ILE A 203 -8.89 7.18 15.58
CA ILE A 203 -9.24 8.38 14.82
C ILE A 203 -8.72 8.19 13.40
N LYS A 204 -9.62 8.29 12.43
CA LYS A 204 -9.31 8.02 11.02
C LYS A 204 -8.91 9.32 10.34
N ASN A 205 -7.70 9.35 9.78
CA ASN A 205 -7.33 10.41 8.85
C ASN A 205 -7.92 10.12 7.45
N LYS A 206 -8.86 10.96 7.00
CA LYS A 206 -9.61 10.76 5.75
C LYS A 206 -8.73 10.87 4.50
N THR A 207 -7.71 11.74 4.52
CA THR A 207 -6.79 11.96 3.38
C THR A 207 -5.96 10.70 3.13
N VAL A 208 -5.30 10.20 4.17
CA VAL A 208 -4.51 8.96 4.15
C VAL A 208 -5.36 7.75 3.75
N ALA A 209 -6.62 7.68 4.21
CA ALA A 209 -7.51 6.59 3.84
C ALA A 209 -7.88 6.58 2.34
N SER A 210 -8.16 7.75 1.76
CA SER A 210 -8.49 7.92 0.34
C SER A 210 -7.31 7.62 -0.58
N GLU A 211 -6.14 8.11 -0.19
CA GLU A 211 -4.88 7.89 -0.91
C GLU A 211 -4.51 6.40 -0.91
N ARG A 212 -4.59 5.72 0.25
CA ARG A 212 -4.40 4.26 0.34
C ARG A 212 -5.33 3.47 -0.58
N THR A 213 -6.59 3.88 -0.72
CA THR A 213 -7.52 3.17 -1.63
C THR A 213 -7.17 3.38 -3.10
N THR A 214 -6.73 4.59 -3.47
CA THR A 214 -6.34 4.90 -4.85
C THR A 214 -5.06 4.15 -5.23
N LEU A 215 -4.05 4.17 -4.35
CA LEU A 215 -2.81 3.40 -4.54
C LEU A 215 -3.06 1.90 -4.64
N ALA A 216 -3.94 1.36 -3.79
CA ALA A 216 -4.30 -0.06 -3.85
C ALA A 216 -4.91 -0.41 -5.21
N LEU A 217 -5.85 0.40 -5.71
CA LEU A 217 -6.47 0.20 -7.02
C LEU A 217 -5.45 0.30 -8.17
N ASP A 218 -4.58 1.31 -8.17
CA ASP A 218 -3.56 1.46 -9.21
C ASP A 218 -2.52 0.32 -9.15
N SER A 219 -2.18 -0.15 -7.96
CA SER A 219 -1.28 -1.30 -7.77
C SER A 219 -1.93 -2.62 -8.19
N PHE A 220 -3.23 -2.77 -7.96
CA PHE A 220 -3.98 -3.90 -8.48
C PHE A 220 -3.94 -3.93 -10.02
N ILE A 221 -4.02 -2.77 -10.67
CA ILE A 221 -3.85 -2.68 -12.13
C ILE A 221 -2.43 -3.09 -12.54
N TYR A 222 -1.40 -2.66 -11.82
CA TYR A 222 -0.01 -2.96 -12.15
C TYR A 222 0.36 -4.45 -12.00
N PHE A 223 -0.06 -5.07 -10.89
CA PHE A 223 0.35 -6.44 -10.55
C PHE A 223 -0.59 -7.52 -11.08
N THR A 224 -1.73 -7.17 -11.69
CA THR A 224 -2.74 -8.15 -12.10
C THR A 224 -3.28 -7.90 -13.51
N ASN A 225 -3.54 -8.98 -14.26
CA ASN A 225 -4.20 -8.92 -15.57
C ASN A 225 -5.73 -8.73 -15.45
N ALA A 226 -6.21 -8.10 -14.38
CA ALA A 226 -7.63 -8.01 -14.09
C ALA A 226 -8.37 -7.14 -15.12
N LEU A 227 -7.81 -5.98 -15.49
CA LEU A 227 -8.40 -5.11 -16.51
C LEU A 227 -8.48 -5.80 -17.86
N GLU A 228 -7.43 -6.50 -18.25
CA GLU A 228 -7.40 -7.33 -19.47
C GLU A 228 -8.53 -8.37 -19.44
N ARG A 229 -8.65 -9.16 -18.37
CA ARG A 229 -9.70 -10.18 -18.24
C ARG A 229 -11.11 -9.58 -18.23
N ILE A 230 -11.32 -8.45 -17.53
CA ILE A 230 -12.61 -7.76 -17.52
C ILE A 230 -12.95 -7.27 -18.93
N SER A 231 -12.00 -6.67 -19.64
CA SER A 231 -12.20 -6.22 -21.01
C SER A 231 -12.52 -7.38 -21.96
N ALA A 232 -11.84 -8.53 -21.81
CA ALA A 232 -12.10 -9.72 -22.60
C ALA A 232 -13.49 -10.31 -22.32
N ILE A 233 -13.93 -10.34 -21.06
CA ILE A 233 -15.29 -10.78 -20.69
C ILE A 233 -16.33 -9.83 -21.28
N MET A 234 -16.13 -8.52 -21.18
CA MET A 234 -17.03 -7.54 -21.79
C MET A 234 -17.11 -7.72 -23.30
N CYS A 235 -15.98 -7.85 -23.99
CA CYS A 235 -15.94 -8.16 -25.42
C CYS A 235 -16.71 -9.45 -25.75
N GLY A 236 -16.56 -10.50 -24.94
CA GLY A 236 -17.29 -11.75 -25.11
C GLY A 236 -18.82 -11.58 -24.96
N ILE A 237 -19.27 -10.80 -23.98
CA ILE A 237 -20.69 -10.48 -23.79
C ILE A 237 -21.24 -9.70 -25.00
N PHE A 238 -20.50 -8.69 -25.47
CA PHE A 238 -20.93 -7.92 -26.64
C PHE A 238 -20.95 -8.77 -27.91
N LEU A 239 -19.97 -9.63 -28.13
CA LEU A 239 -19.95 -10.56 -29.25
C LEU A 239 -21.17 -11.49 -29.23
N PHE A 240 -21.52 -12.02 -28.05
CA PHE A 240 -22.71 -12.84 -27.88
C PHE A 240 -24.01 -12.07 -28.18
N LEU A 241 -24.14 -10.83 -27.70
CA LEU A 241 -25.28 -9.97 -27.99
C LEU A 241 -25.38 -9.64 -29.49
N THR A 242 -24.27 -9.34 -30.15
CA THR A 242 -24.21 -9.09 -31.60
C THR A 242 -24.61 -10.32 -32.39
N MET A 243 -24.14 -11.51 -32.02
CA MET A 243 -24.57 -12.76 -32.64
C MET A 243 -26.07 -13.01 -32.45
N GLY A 244 -26.60 -12.80 -31.24
CA GLY A 244 -28.02 -12.96 -30.94
C GLY A 244 -28.91 -12.02 -31.78
N MET A 245 -28.50 -10.75 -31.89
CA MET A 245 -29.21 -9.78 -32.74
C MET A 245 -29.12 -10.13 -34.23
N GLY A 246 -27.98 -10.62 -34.70
CA GLY A 246 -27.81 -11.10 -36.07
C GLY A 246 -28.75 -12.27 -36.41
N ILE A 247 -28.90 -13.23 -35.50
CA ILE A 247 -29.84 -14.35 -35.64
C ILE A 247 -31.29 -13.85 -35.67
N TYR A 248 -31.64 -12.90 -34.79
CA TYR A 248 -32.97 -12.30 -34.77
C TYR A 248 -33.32 -11.61 -36.09
N ILE A 249 -32.40 -10.79 -36.63
CA ILE A 249 -32.59 -10.12 -37.92
C ILE A 249 -32.73 -11.13 -39.05
N ALA A 250 -31.91 -12.20 -39.06
CA ALA A 250 -32.01 -13.24 -40.08
C ALA A 250 -33.39 -13.94 -40.03
N PHE A 251 -33.88 -14.30 -38.84
CA PHE A 251 -35.19 -14.92 -38.67
C PHE A 251 -36.35 -14.02 -39.11
N ASP A 252 -36.27 -12.73 -38.81
CA ASP A 252 -37.27 -11.73 -39.21
C ASP A 252 -37.36 -11.60 -40.75
N ILE A 253 -36.21 -11.57 -41.45
CA ILE A 253 -36.16 -11.52 -42.92
C ILE A 253 -36.84 -12.74 -43.56
N PHE A 254 -36.66 -13.96 -43.02
CA PHE A 254 -37.25 -15.18 -43.58
C PHE A 254 -38.77 -15.29 -43.37
N ASN A 255 -39.33 -14.64 -42.34
CA ASN A 255 -40.76 -14.71 -42.03
C ASN A 255 -41.61 -13.66 -42.73
N GLY A 256 -41.01 -12.72 -43.46
CA GLY A 256 -41.72 -11.79 -44.35
C GLY A 256 -42.67 -10.81 -43.64
N THR A 257 -42.46 -10.55 -42.35
CA THR A 257 -43.23 -9.58 -41.58
C THR A 257 -42.80 -8.15 -41.94
N ASN A 258 -43.68 -7.39 -42.61
CA ASN A 258 -43.50 -5.96 -42.88
C ASN A 258 -43.71 -5.14 -41.59
N THR A 259 -42.77 -5.20 -40.66
CA THR A 259 -42.83 -4.42 -39.42
C THR A 259 -41.95 -3.18 -39.53
N VAL A 260 -42.59 -2.00 -39.58
CA VAL A 260 -41.98 -0.67 -39.37
C VAL A 260 -41.59 -0.47 -37.88
N GLU A 261 -41.36 -1.55 -37.13
CA GLU A 261 -40.99 -1.53 -35.71
C GLU A 261 -39.72 -2.35 -35.47
N GLY A 262 -38.59 -1.78 -35.91
CA GLY A 262 -37.24 -2.21 -35.55
C GLY A 262 -36.44 -1.11 -34.84
N TRP A 263 -37.04 0.07 -34.61
CA TRP A 263 -36.34 1.21 -34.02
C TRP A 263 -35.89 0.92 -32.58
N LEU A 264 -36.77 0.33 -31.77
CA LEU A 264 -36.43 0.04 -30.38
C LEU A 264 -35.27 -0.96 -30.28
N SER A 265 -35.28 -2.02 -31.10
CA SER A 265 -34.25 -3.06 -31.08
C SER A 265 -32.93 -2.57 -31.68
N THR A 266 -32.97 -1.83 -32.79
CA THR A 266 -31.77 -1.24 -33.42
C THR A 266 -31.16 -0.14 -32.56
N MET A 267 -31.94 0.78 -32.01
CA MET A 267 -31.44 1.81 -31.09
C MET A 267 -30.91 1.20 -29.80
N SER A 268 -31.56 0.16 -29.25
CA SER A 268 -31.04 -0.54 -28.07
C SER A 268 -29.70 -1.21 -28.37
N PHE A 269 -29.60 -1.93 -29.49
CA PHE A 269 -28.34 -2.55 -29.90
C PHE A 269 -27.23 -1.51 -30.11
N LEU A 270 -27.54 -0.40 -30.78
CA LEU A 270 -26.60 0.69 -31.02
C LEU A 270 -26.15 1.33 -29.71
N ALA A 271 -27.09 1.64 -28.81
CA ALA A 271 -26.81 2.23 -27.50
C ALA A 271 -25.93 1.31 -26.63
N PHE A 272 -26.23 0.01 -26.58
CA PHE A 272 -25.39 -0.97 -25.89
C PHE A 272 -24.01 -1.12 -26.54
N GLY A 273 -23.94 -1.15 -27.87
CA GLY A 273 -22.67 -1.21 -28.61
C GLY A 273 -21.79 0.00 -28.31
N PHE A 274 -22.34 1.21 -28.38
CA PHE A 274 -21.62 2.44 -28.02
C PHE A 274 -21.18 2.43 -26.55
N PHE A 275 -22.04 2.02 -25.63
CA PHE A 275 -21.67 1.86 -24.22
C PHE A 275 -20.48 0.92 -24.06
N GLY A 276 -20.47 -0.22 -24.75
CA GLY A 276 -19.35 -1.17 -24.75
C GLY A 276 -18.05 -0.57 -25.26
N VAL A 277 -18.11 0.14 -26.39
CA VAL A 277 -16.94 0.83 -26.95
C VAL A 277 -16.40 1.89 -25.99
N PHE A 278 -17.25 2.72 -25.40
CA PHE A 278 -16.84 3.73 -24.41
C PHE A 278 -16.25 3.11 -23.14
N ALA A 279 -16.81 1.99 -22.67
CA ALA A 279 -16.28 1.25 -21.53
C ALA A 279 -14.87 0.69 -21.81
N LEU A 280 -14.67 0.05 -22.96
CA LEU A 280 -13.35 -0.46 -23.38
C LEU A 280 -12.34 0.69 -23.56
N LEU A 281 -12.76 1.79 -24.18
CA LEU A 281 -11.91 2.98 -24.33
C LEU A 281 -11.48 3.54 -22.97
N THR A 282 -12.38 3.55 -21.98
CA THR A 282 -12.07 3.99 -20.62
C THR A 282 -11.04 3.07 -19.95
N ILE A 283 -11.13 1.75 -20.15
CA ILE A 283 -10.13 0.79 -19.65
C ILE A 283 -8.77 1.07 -20.29
N ILE A 284 -8.72 1.30 -21.61
CA ILE A 284 -7.47 1.62 -22.33
C ILE A 284 -6.89 2.95 -21.83
N LEU A 285 -7.71 4.00 -21.70
CA LEU A 285 -7.28 5.31 -21.18
C LEU A 285 -6.74 5.20 -19.76
N LYS A 286 -7.37 4.38 -18.90
CA LYS A 286 -6.87 4.12 -17.55
C LYS A 286 -5.53 3.39 -17.57
N TYR A 287 -5.36 2.39 -18.44
CA TYR A 287 -4.08 1.68 -18.58
C TYR A 287 -2.97 2.61 -19.08
N LEU A 288 -3.27 3.46 -20.08
CA LEU A 288 -2.34 4.47 -20.59
C LEU A 288 -1.97 5.49 -19.49
N SER A 289 -2.95 5.97 -18.72
CA SER A 289 -2.70 6.87 -17.58
C SER A 289 -1.78 6.24 -16.54
N VAL A 290 -1.98 4.95 -16.22
CA VAL A 290 -1.10 4.21 -15.30
C VAL A 290 0.31 4.10 -15.87
N LEU A 291 0.47 3.74 -17.16
CA LEU A 291 1.78 3.68 -17.82
C LEU A 291 2.48 5.04 -17.85
N LEU A 292 1.77 6.11 -18.20
CA LEU A 292 2.32 7.46 -18.20
C LEU A 292 2.76 7.88 -16.80
N ASN A 293 1.99 7.57 -15.77
CA ASN A 293 2.37 7.82 -14.38
C ASN A 293 3.65 7.06 -13.99
N LEU A 294 3.84 5.82 -14.46
CA LEU A 294 5.06 5.06 -14.21
C LEU A 294 6.29 5.68 -14.89
N ILE A 295 6.11 6.25 -16.09
CA ILE A 295 7.21 6.89 -16.85
C ILE A 295 7.56 8.26 -16.25
N PHE A 296 6.55 9.10 -15.96
CA PHE A 296 6.77 10.47 -15.50
C PHE A 296 7.13 10.59 -14.01
N ARG A 297 6.70 9.67 -13.13
CA ARG A 297 7.09 9.67 -11.71
C ARG A 297 8.51 9.17 -11.45
N GLN A 298 9.46 9.41 -12.36
CA GLN A 298 10.88 9.12 -12.11
C GLN A 298 11.44 9.84 -10.88
N GLN A 299 10.82 10.95 -10.44
CA GLN A 299 11.09 11.54 -9.12
C GLN A 299 10.29 10.79 -8.03
N ARG A 300 11.00 9.91 -7.31
CA ARG A 300 10.48 8.98 -6.28
C ARG A 300 9.60 9.65 -5.24
N TYR A 301 10.06 10.82 -4.81
CA TYR A 301 9.48 11.73 -3.84
C TYR A 301 10.39 12.96 -3.79
N LEU A 302 9.88 14.08 -3.27
CA LEU A 302 10.63 15.30 -3.07
C LEU A 302 10.75 15.55 -1.57
N VAL A 303 12.00 15.60 -1.10
CA VAL A 303 12.36 15.96 0.28
C VAL A 303 12.69 17.44 0.29
N SER A 304 12.08 18.20 1.20
CA SER A 304 12.42 19.61 1.41
C SER A 304 13.66 19.74 2.30
N ASP A 305 13.73 18.99 3.39
CA ASP A 305 14.83 19.04 4.35
C ASP A 305 14.98 17.71 5.11
N ILE A 306 16.18 17.47 5.63
CA ILE A 306 16.47 16.37 6.55
C ILE A 306 17.08 16.95 7.82
N GLU A 307 16.28 17.01 8.87
CA GLU A 307 16.68 17.53 10.16
C GLU A 307 17.16 16.39 11.05
N LYS A 308 18.40 16.47 11.55
CA LYS A 308 18.83 15.62 12.65
C LYS A 308 18.51 16.33 13.96
N VAL A 309 17.65 15.74 14.77
CA VAL A 309 17.33 16.26 16.10
C VAL A 309 18.49 15.86 17.01
N VAL A 310 19.55 16.66 17.00
CA VAL A 310 20.75 16.45 17.81
C VAL A 310 20.53 17.08 19.19
N LYS A 311 21.05 16.40 20.21
CA LYS A 311 21.16 16.90 21.57
C LYS A 311 21.98 18.20 21.58
N ASN A 312 21.42 19.30 22.08
CA ASN A 312 22.23 20.44 22.55
C ASN A 312 22.91 20.10 23.88
#